data_AF-A0A139IPT5-F1
#
_entry.id   AF-A0A139IPT5-F1
#
_cell.length_a   1.000
_cell.length_b   1.000
_cell.length_c   1.000
_cell.angle_alpha   90.00
_cell.angle_beta   90.00
_cell.angle_gamma   90.00
#
_symmetry.space_group_name_H-M   'P 1'
#
loop_
_entity.id
_entity.type
_entity.pdbx_description
1 polymer ?
#
loop_
_entity_poly.entity_id
_entity_poly.type
_entity_poly.pdbx_seq_one_letter_code
_entity_poly.pdbx_strand_id
1 'polypeptide(L)'
;LPVVTETYDGYLNDLSQFAVKPEHIARGIENASSDPVPEGNKGGGTAMICHGYKGGNGSSSRIVPGMEPNSERSKNYAIGVLVQANYGRARDLRIGGVPVGRLLQEQHGLSRVGGYGHNLSGDIFLAFSTANENLPGLENVTTAFKPRPFSVDVLDDMTINGLFEATADATEEAIYNALCQAETMVGLDGHRVEALPLAQVKNIMSKYL
;
A
#
# COMPACT_ATOMS: atom_id res chain seq x y z
N LEU A 1 15.52 -17.00 0.11
CA LEU A 1 14.36 -17.11 -0.81
C LEU A 1 13.77 -15.72 -0.98
N PRO A 2 13.58 -15.20 -2.19
CA PRO A 2 12.95 -13.89 -2.41
C PRO A 2 11.43 -13.94 -2.17
N VAL A 3 10.85 -12.80 -1.79
CA VAL A 3 9.39 -12.62 -1.68
C VAL A 3 8.93 -11.75 -2.84
N VAL A 4 7.94 -12.22 -3.60
CA VAL A 4 7.36 -11.51 -4.75
C VAL A 4 5.84 -11.56 -4.61
N THR A 5 5.20 -10.41 -4.77
CA THR A 5 3.74 -10.24 -4.77
C THR A 5 3.31 -9.53 -6.06
N GLU A 6 2.02 -9.57 -6.37
CA GLU A 6 1.49 -8.99 -7.61
C GLU A 6 0.09 -8.41 -7.42
N THR A 7 -0.32 -7.58 -8.37
CA THR A 7 -1.72 -7.32 -8.67
C THR A 7 -1.91 -7.33 -10.19
N TYR A 8 -3.13 -7.55 -10.65
CA TYR A 8 -3.45 -7.72 -12.07
C TYR A 8 -3.69 -6.41 -12.84
N ASP A 9 -2.87 -6.08 -13.85
CA ASP A 9 -3.02 -4.85 -14.67
C ASP A 9 -3.54 -5.05 -16.10
N GLY A 10 -4.06 -6.24 -16.42
CA GLY A 10 -4.42 -6.62 -17.80
C GLY A 10 -5.53 -5.81 -18.48
N TYR A 11 -6.15 -4.84 -17.80
CA TYR A 11 -7.08 -3.89 -18.45
C TYR A 11 -6.35 -2.80 -19.24
N LEU A 12 -5.21 -2.32 -18.71
CA LEU A 12 -4.40 -1.26 -19.32
C LEU A 12 -3.09 -1.79 -19.92
N ASN A 13 -2.67 -3.00 -19.54
CA ASN A 13 -1.40 -3.61 -19.95
C ASN A 13 -1.62 -4.89 -20.78
N ASP A 14 -0.75 -5.14 -21.76
CA ASP A 14 -0.71 -6.42 -22.49
C ASP A 14 0.16 -7.44 -21.76
N LEU A 15 -0.48 -8.27 -20.96
CA LEU A 15 0.17 -9.33 -20.19
C LEU A 15 0.83 -10.40 -21.08
N SER A 16 0.38 -10.58 -22.32
CA SER A 16 0.93 -11.58 -23.23
C SER A 16 2.35 -11.26 -23.70
N GLN A 17 2.77 -9.99 -23.59
CA GLN A 17 4.12 -9.56 -23.96
C GLN A 17 5.18 -9.99 -22.95
N PHE A 18 4.79 -10.29 -21.70
CA PHE A 18 5.73 -10.50 -20.60
C PHE A 18 6.78 -9.38 -20.54
N ALA A 19 6.31 -8.11 -20.61
CA ALA A 19 7.16 -6.94 -20.83
C ALA A 19 8.16 -6.66 -19.69
N VAL A 20 7.92 -7.19 -18.48
CA VAL A 20 8.85 -7.09 -17.36
C VAL A 20 10.00 -8.07 -17.55
N LYS A 21 11.22 -7.55 -17.59
CA LYS A 21 12.45 -8.33 -17.76
C LYS A 21 13.29 -8.35 -16.49
N PRO A 22 14.17 -9.35 -16.29
CA PRO A 22 15.05 -9.41 -15.12
C PRO A 22 15.86 -8.14 -14.87
N GLU A 23 16.30 -7.45 -15.93
CA GLU A 23 17.09 -6.21 -15.82
C GLU A 23 16.28 -5.07 -15.20
N HIS A 24 14.95 -5.05 -15.40
CA HIS A 24 14.08 -4.08 -14.75
C HIS A 24 14.05 -4.30 -13.22
N ILE A 25 14.08 -5.55 -12.78
CA ILE A 25 14.10 -5.92 -11.36
C ILE A 25 15.45 -5.57 -10.74
N ALA A 26 16.56 -5.96 -11.39
CA ALA A 26 17.91 -5.62 -10.94
C ALA A 26 18.08 -4.10 -10.78
N ARG A 27 17.67 -3.33 -11.80
CA ARG A 27 17.70 -1.86 -11.75
C ARG A 27 16.83 -1.28 -10.63
N GLY A 28 15.70 -1.91 -10.32
CA GLY A 28 14.84 -1.51 -9.20
C GLY A 28 15.52 -1.69 -7.85
N ILE A 29 16.21 -2.81 -7.66
CA ILE A 29 16.98 -3.10 -6.45
C ILE A 29 18.18 -2.15 -6.31
N GLU A 30 18.93 -1.95 -7.39
CA GLU A 30 20.13 -1.10 -7.39
C GLU A 30 19.82 0.39 -7.15
N ASN A 31 18.65 0.86 -7.57
CA ASN A 31 18.22 2.25 -7.38
C ASN A 31 17.34 2.47 -6.14
N ALA A 32 17.14 1.45 -5.30
CA ALA A 32 16.38 1.62 -4.07
C ALA A 32 17.07 2.64 -3.16
N SER A 33 16.32 3.65 -2.70
CA SER A 33 16.84 4.72 -1.86
C SER A 33 15.90 5.04 -0.69
N SER A 34 16.36 5.89 0.22
CA SER A 34 15.55 6.44 1.32
C SER A 34 14.75 7.69 0.93
N ASP A 35 14.73 8.06 -0.35
CA ASP A 35 13.98 9.22 -0.84
C ASP A 35 12.47 8.96 -0.75
N PRO A 36 11.63 10.02 -0.79
CA PRO A 36 10.18 9.86 -0.86
C PRO A 36 9.77 8.92 -2.00
N VAL A 37 8.91 7.96 -1.68
CA VAL A 37 8.45 6.94 -2.63
C VAL A 37 7.67 7.61 -3.78
N PRO A 38 8.00 7.33 -5.05
CA PRO A 38 7.17 7.76 -6.17
C PRO A 38 5.81 7.04 -6.18
N GLU A 39 4.72 7.81 -6.14
CA GLU A 39 3.34 7.31 -6.02
C GLU A 39 2.56 7.41 -7.34
N GLY A 40 1.36 6.82 -7.36
CA GLY A 40 0.49 6.74 -8.53
C GLY A 40 1.02 5.76 -9.57
N ASN A 41 1.16 6.23 -10.82
CA ASN A 41 1.47 5.40 -11.99
C ASN A 41 2.97 5.08 -12.11
N LYS A 42 3.55 4.45 -11.09
CA LYS A 42 4.99 4.15 -11.03
C LYS A 42 5.23 2.68 -10.69
N GLY A 43 6.34 2.11 -11.18
CA GLY A 43 6.74 0.73 -10.86
C GLY A 43 5.65 -0.29 -11.18
N GLY A 44 5.41 -1.23 -10.27
CA GLY A 44 4.31 -2.21 -10.40
C GLY A 44 2.91 -1.55 -10.40
N GLY A 45 2.74 -0.36 -9.80
CA GLY A 45 1.51 0.41 -9.81
C GLY A 45 1.16 1.08 -11.14
N THR A 46 2.03 1.02 -12.16
CA THR A 46 1.91 1.80 -13.41
C THR A 46 0.52 1.74 -14.04
N ALA A 47 -0.02 0.53 -14.20
CA ALA A 47 -1.27 0.29 -14.91
C ALA A 47 -2.43 -0.16 -13.99
N MET A 48 -2.31 0.08 -12.68
CA MET A 48 -3.32 -0.34 -11.70
C MET A 48 -4.53 0.59 -11.63
N ILE A 49 -5.67 0.02 -11.23
CA ILE A 49 -6.98 0.68 -11.16
C ILE A 49 -7.55 0.46 -9.77
N CYS A 50 -7.85 1.54 -9.07
CA CYS A 50 -8.42 1.48 -7.73
C CYS A 50 -9.74 2.25 -7.69
N HIS A 51 -10.80 1.60 -7.17
CA HIS A 51 -12.15 2.16 -7.13
C HIS A 51 -12.60 2.72 -8.48
N GLY A 52 -12.32 2.02 -9.58
CA GLY A 52 -12.69 2.45 -10.94
C GLY A 52 -12.03 3.74 -11.44
N TYR A 53 -11.12 4.33 -10.67
CA TYR A 53 -10.21 5.40 -11.08
C TYR A 53 -8.81 4.83 -11.23
N LYS A 54 -7.89 5.63 -11.77
CA LYS A 54 -6.49 5.25 -11.80
C LYS A 54 -5.99 5.08 -10.35
N GLY A 55 -5.35 3.93 -10.09
CA GLY A 55 -4.68 3.61 -8.84
C GLY A 55 -3.17 3.50 -9.06
N GLY A 56 -2.52 2.66 -8.25
CA GLY A 56 -1.07 2.44 -8.34
C GLY A 56 -0.42 2.36 -6.98
N ASN A 57 0.78 2.92 -6.88
CA ASN A 57 1.55 2.87 -5.64
C ASN A 57 1.15 4.01 -4.71
N GLY A 58 1.11 3.75 -3.41
CA GLY A 58 0.95 4.79 -2.40
C GLY A 58 1.66 4.40 -1.11
N SER A 59 2.11 5.40 -0.36
CA SER A 59 2.85 5.21 0.88
C SER A 59 2.42 6.23 1.92
N SER A 60 2.51 5.84 3.18
CA SER A 60 2.35 6.75 4.30
C SER A 60 3.08 6.18 5.53
N SER A 61 3.17 6.97 6.59
CA SER A 61 3.75 6.52 7.85
C SER A 61 3.10 7.16 9.07
N ARG A 62 3.32 6.55 10.23
CA ARG A 62 2.91 7.05 11.54
C ARG A 62 4.04 6.85 12.54
N ILE A 63 4.17 7.79 13.47
CA ILE A 63 5.05 7.66 14.62
C ILE A 63 4.21 7.31 15.84
N VAL A 64 4.57 6.22 16.51
CA VAL A 64 3.92 5.72 17.71
C VAL A 64 4.88 5.90 18.89
N PRO A 65 4.53 6.72 19.89
CA PRO A 65 5.30 6.81 21.11
C PRO A 65 5.25 5.48 21.87
N GLY A 66 6.40 5.05 22.37
CA GLY A 66 6.51 3.91 23.25
C GLY A 66 7.70 4.06 24.19
N MET A 67 8.20 2.94 24.70
CA MET A 67 9.26 2.91 25.71
C MET A 67 10.44 2.06 25.26
N GLU A 68 11.63 2.40 25.74
CA GLU A 68 12.81 1.54 25.61
C GLU A 68 12.68 0.27 26.47
N PRO A 69 13.23 -0.88 26.03
CA PRO A 69 13.26 -2.07 26.86
C PRO A 69 13.93 -1.81 28.21
N ASN A 70 13.31 -2.27 29.30
CA ASN A 70 13.83 -2.16 30.67
C ASN A 70 14.16 -0.71 31.12
N SER A 71 13.45 0.29 30.59
CA SER A 71 13.71 1.71 30.85
C SER A 71 12.41 2.51 30.85
N GLU A 72 12.36 3.58 31.65
CA GLU A 72 11.26 4.56 31.62
C GLU A 72 11.42 5.60 30.50
N ARG A 73 12.49 5.49 29.70
CA ARG A 73 12.76 6.43 28.61
C ARG A 73 11.81 6.19 27.44
N SER A 74 11.28 7.28 26.90
CA SER A 74 10.45 7.23 25.69
C SER A 74 11.28 6.89 24.45
N LYS A 75 10.73 6.03 23.61
CA LYS A 75 11.24 5.68 22.28
C LYS A 75 10.10 5.74 21.28
N ASN A 76 10.34 6.38 20.15
CA ASN A 76 9.37 6.40 19.06
C ASN A 76 9.56 5.18 18.16
N TYR A 77 8.46 4.53 17.83
CA TYR A 77 8.37 3.50 16.80
C TYR A 77 7.80 4.12 15.53
N ALA A 78 8.31 3.72 14.37
CA ALA A 78 7.78 4.15 13.08
C ALA A 78 7.05 2.98 12.41
N ILE A 79 5.81 3.22 11.98
CA ILE A 79 5.06 2.34 11.08
C ILE A 79 5.08 2.98 9.71
N GLY A 80 5.67 2.29 8.73
CA GLY A 80 5.62 2.67 7.32
C GLY A 80 4.76 1.68 6.54
N VAL A 81 3.94 2.20 5.63
CA VAL A 81 3.10 1.39 4.74
C VAL A 81 3.40 1.76 3.29
N LEU A 82 3.48 0.74 2.45
CA LEU A 82 3.55 0.84 0.99
C LEU A 82 2.47 -0.09 0.42
N VAL A 83 1.63 0.43 -0.48
CA VAL A 83 0.56 -0.33 -1.13
C VAL A 83 0.70 -0.27 -2.64
N GLN A 84 0.23 -1.33 -3.31
CA GLN A 84 -0.07 -1.34 -4.74
C GLN A 84 -1.59 -1.51 -4.90
N ALA A 85 -2.31 -0.38 -4.98
CA ALA A 85 -3.76 -0.34 -4.94
C ALA A 85 -4.37 -0.69 -6.31
N ASN A 86 -5.03 -1.84 -6.39
CA ASN A 86 -5.68 -2.35 -7.60
C ASN A 86 -7.04 -3.04 -7.32
N TYR A 87 -7.85 -2.43 -6.47
CA TYR A 87 -9.08 -3.07 -5.97
C TYR A 87 -10.26 -2.10 -5.94
N GLY A 88 -11.45 -2.65 -5.69
CA GLY A 88 -12.64 -1.88 -5.35
C GLY A 88 -13.40 -1.31 -6.54
N ARG A 89 -14.67 -0.99 -6.32
CA ARG A 89 -15.55 -0.32 -7.29
C ARG A 89 -15.68 1.16 -6.98
N ALA A 90 -15.94 1.97 -8.00
CA ALA A 90 -16.08 3.42 -7.87
C ALA A 90 -17.03 3.86 -6.76
N ARG A 91 -18.21 3.25 -6.67
CA ARG A 91 -19.20 3.65 -5.67
C ARG A 91 -18.85 3.28 -4.22
N ASP A 92 -17.87 2.41 -4.02
CA ASP A 92 -17.46 1.95 -2.69
C ASP A 92 -16.31 2.80 -2.12
N LEU A 93 -15.78 3.75 -2.92
CA LEU A 93 -14.78 4.70 -2.45
C LEU A 93 -15.34 5.54 -1.30
N ARG A 94 -14.64 5.47 -0.16
CA ARG A 94 -14.83 6.34 1.00
C ARG A 94 -13.53 7.09 1.27
N ILE A 95 -13.65 8.31 1.78
CA ILE A 95 -12.51 9.10 2.27
C ILE A 95 -12.91 9.66 3.63
N GLY A 96 -12.18 9.30 4.69
CA GLY A 96 -12.53 9.72 6.07
C GLY A 96 -13.96 9.34 6.46
N GLY A 97 -14.43 8.17 6.02
CA GLY A 97 -15.81 7.69 6.23
C GLY A 97 -16.87 8.27 5.27
N VAL A 98 -16.61 9.39 4.59
CA VAL A 98 -17.53 10.04 3.64
C VAL A 98 -17.67 9.19 2.36
N PRO A 99 -18.88 8.88 1.86
CA PRO A 99 -19.09 8.01 0.69
C PRO A 99 -18.85 8.73 -0.64
N VAL A 100 -17.63 9.25 -0.84
CA VAL A 100 -17.20 10.06 -2.00
C VAL A 100 -17.56 9.40 -3.33
N GLY A 101 -17.36 8.09 -3.46
CA GLY A 101 -17.68 7.35 -4.67
C GLY A 101 -19.13 7.46 -5.11
N ARG A 102 -20.07 7.46 -4.16
CA ARG A 102 -21.51 7.62 -4.44
C ARG A 102 -21.83 9.06 -4.83
N LEU A 103 -21.25 10.01 -4.09
CA LEU A 103 -21.48 11.43 -4.30
C LEU A 103 -20.97 11.92 -5.67
N LEU A 104 -19.85 11.36 -6.15
CA LEU A 104 -19.34 11.62 -7.51
C LEU A 104 -20.28 11.07 -8.60
N GLN A 105 -20.82 9.86 -8.41
CA GLN A 105 -21.75 9.26 -9.38
C GLN A 105 -23.10 10.01 -9.46
N GLU A 106 -23.60 10.50 -8.33
CA GLU A 106 -24.82 11.31 -8.27
C GLU A 106 -24.67 12.63 -9.05
N GLN A 107 -23.49 13.27 -9.00
CA GLN A 107 -23.20 14.48 -9.80
C GLN A 107 -23.17 14.20 -11.31
N HIS A 108 -22.83 12.98 -11.71
CA HIS A 108 -22.76 12.58 -13.12
C HIS A 108 -24.08 11.96 -13.62
N GLY A 109 -25.16 12.00 -12.82
CA GLY A 109 -26.49 11.51 -13.22
C GLY A 109 -26.63 9.98 -13.28
N LEU A 110 -25.68 9.23 -12.71
CA LEU A 110 -25.70 7.76 -12.68
C LEU A 110 -26.46 7.30 -11.41
N SER A 111 -27.69 6.81 -11.57
CA SER A 111 -28.60 6.52 -10.45
C SER A 111 -28.46 5.10 -9.84
N ARG A 112 -28.39 5.07 -8.50
CA ARG A 112 -28.86 4.07 -7.49
C ARG A 112 -28.90 2.57 -7.84
N VAL A 113 -27.82 1.96 -8.31
CA VAL A 113 -27.66 0.49 -8.24
C VAL A 113 -26.26 0.10 -7.75
N GLY A 114 -26.18 -0.51 -6.57
CA GLY A 114 -24.93 -0.94 -5.94
C GLY A 114 -24.83 -2.45 -5.75
N GLY A 115 -23.69 -3.06 -6.11
CA GLY A 115 -23.26 -4.42 -5.76
C GLY A 115 -21.97 -4.49 -4.93
N TYR A 116 -22.02 -5.17 -3.79
CA TYR A 116 -20.98 -5.39 -2.76
C TYR A 116 -19.64 -5.95 -3.29
N GLY A 117 -18.60 -5.91 -2.44
CA GLY A 117 -17.20 -6.32 -2.73
C GLY A 117 -17.06 -7.67 -3.44
N HIS A 118 -15.98 -7.79 -4.24
CA HIS A 118 -15.85 -8.80 -5.29
C HIS A 118 -14.89 -9.92 -4.91
N ASN A 119 -15.33 -11.16 -5.18
CA ASN A 119 -14.58 -12.41 -5.00
C ASN A 119 -13.28 -12.51 -5.82
N LEU A 120 -13.00 -11.52 -6.69
CA LEU A 120 -11.85 -11.52 -7.59
C LEU A 120 -10.64 -10.72 -7.06
N SER A 121 -10.75 -10.10 -5.87
CA SER A 121 -9.64 -9.33 -5.27
C SER A 121 -8.65 -10.26 -4.55
N GLY A 122 -7.37 -10.17 -4.91
CA GLY A 122 -6.27 -10.84 -4.23
C GLY A 122 -5.64 -9.93 -3.18
N ASP A 123 -6.23 -9.87 -1.98
CA ASP A 123 -5.77 -8.99 -0.92
C ASP A 123 -4.71 -9.70 -0.06
N ILE A 124 -3.44 -9.29 -0.20
CA ILE A 124 -2.29 -9.90 0.48
C ILE A 124 -1.58 -8.85 1.33
N PHE A 125 -1.25 -9.19 2.57
CA PHE A 125 -0.53 -8.33 3.51
C PHE A 125 0.77 -8.99 3.97
N LEU A 126 1.85 -8.21 4.01
CA LEU A 126 3.14 -8.61 4.56
C LEU A 126 3.59 -7.54 5.57
N ALA A 127 3.96 -7.99 6.77
CA ALA A 127 4.54 -7.12 7.80
C ALA A 127 5.90 -7.67 8.23
N PHE A 128 6.86 -6.78 8.45
CA PHE A 128 8.18 -7.12 8.97
C PHE A 128 8.63 -6.02 9.95
N SER A 129 9.56 -6.38 10.84
CA SER A 129 10.16 -5.46 11.81
C SER A 129 11.67 -5.41 11.62
N THR A 130 12.25 -4.22 11.74
CA THR A 130 13.70 -3.99 11.68
C THR A 130 14.34 -3.90 13.07
N ALA A 131 13.58 -4.09 14.15
CA ALA A 131 14.05 -3.87 15.52
C ALA A 131 15.13 -4.86 15.97
N ASN A 132 15.01 -6.13 15.56
CA ASN A 132 15.98 -7.18 15.90
C ASN A 132 16.99 -7.34 14.77
N GLU A 133 18.14 -6.68 14.90
CA GLU A 133 19.24 -6.77 13.94
C GLU A 133 20.08 -8.04 14.18
N ASN A 134 20.81 -8.50 13.15
CA ASN A 134 21.74 -9.64 13.24
C ASN A 134 21.13 -10.97 13.69
N LEU A 135 19.89 -11.25 13.28
CA LEU A 135 19.26 -12.54 13.50
C LEU A 135 20.13 -13.69 12.94
N PRO A 136 20.19 -14.86 13.61
CA PRO A 136 20.98 -15.99 13.13
C PRO A 136 20.54 -16.44 11.73
N GLY A 137 21.39 -16.18 10.73
CA GLY A 137 21.18 -16.61 9.34
C GLY A 137 21.79 -17.97 9.02
N LEU A 138 21.42 -18.52 7.87
CA LEU A 138 21.96 -19.78 7.33
C LEU A 138 23.45 -19.68 6.91
N GLU A 139 24.01 -18.48 6.83
CA GLU A 139 25.33 -18.23 6.23
C GLU A 139 26.52 -18.60 7.14
N ASN A 140 26.30 -18.93 8.42
CA ASN A 140 27.36 -19.22 9.39
C ASN A 140 27.16 -20.52 10.18
N VAL A 141 26.67 -21.59 9.55
CA VAL A 141 26.53 -22.91 10.19
C VAL A 141 27.87 -23.66 10.21
N THR A 142 28.90 -23.07 10.82
CA THR A 142 30.19 -23.77 11.09
C THR A 142 30.13 -24.62 12.35
N THR A 143 29.10 -24.42 13.18
CA THR A 143 28.88 -25.13 14.45
C THR A 143 27.51 -25.81 14.51
N ALA A 144 27.10 -26.47 13.42
CA ALA A 144 25.78 -27.12 13.27
C ALA A 144 25.35 -28.00 14.47
N PHE A 145 26.32 -28.54 15.20
CA PHE A 145 26.12 -29.46 16.33
C PHE A 145 26.44 -28.85 17.70
N LYS A 146 26.68 -27.53 17.81
CA LYS A 146 26.88 -26.85 19.09
C LYS A 146 25.75 -25.82 19.30
N PRO A 147 24.86 -26.02 20.28
CA PRO A 147 23.78 -25.07 20.54
C PRO A 147 24.36 -23.72 20.96
N ARG A 148 23.83 -22.64 20.38
CA ARG A 148 24.19 -21.26 20.71
C ARG A 148 22.92 -20.52 21.14
N PRO A 149 22.88 -19.92 22.35
CA PRO A 149 21.75 -19.08 22.74
C PRO A 149 21.74 -17.78 21.91
N PHE A 150 20.56 -17.26 21.64
CA PHE A 150 20.34 -15.92 21.10
C PHE A 150 19.14 -15.30 21.80
N SER A 151 19.14 -13.98 21.95
CA SER A 151 18.06 -13.22 22.55
C SER A 151 17.44 -12.30 21.50
N VAL A 152 16.15 -12.00 21.67
CA VAL A 152 15.41 -11.04 20.85
C VAL A 152 14.60 -10.13 21.78
N ASP A 153 14.42 -8.89 21.35
CA ASP A 153 13.50 -7.97 21.99
C ASP A 153 12.10 -8.13 21.37
N VAL A 154 11.10 -8.23 22.22
CA VAL A 154 9.69 -8.31 21.85
C VAL A 154 8.90 -7.28 22.64
N LEU A 155 7.89 -6.70 22.01
CA LEU A 155 6.95 -5.81 22.70
C LEU A 155 5.92 -6.63 23.46
N ASP A 156 5.38 -6.07 24.54
CA ASP A 156 4.26 -6.66 25.27
C ASP A 156 2.98 -6.55 24.44
N ASP A 157 2.40 -7.69 24.08
CA ASP A 157 1.16 -7.81 23.30
C ASP A 157 -0.01 -7.00 23.88
N MET A 158 -0.02 -6.74 25.20
CA MET A 158 -1.07 -5.93 25.83
C MET A 158 -0.93 -4.42 25.55
N THR A 159 0.20 -3.98 24.99
CA THR A 159 0.55 -2.56 24.82
C THR A 159 0.62 -2.11 23.36
N ILE A 160 0.47 -3.02 22.40
CA ILE A 160 0.69 -2.74 20.97
C ILE A 160 -0.51 -2.16 20.22
N ASN A 161 -1.62 -1.85 20.88
CA ASN A 161 -2.81 -1.29 20.22
C ASN A 161 -2.50 -0.03 19.40
N GLY A 162 -1.59 0.83 19.89
CA GLY A 162 -1.13 2.01 19.14
C GLY A 162 -0.45 1.67 17.81
N LEU A 163 0.23 0.51 17.72
CA LEU A 163 0.82 0.03 16.45
C LEU A 163 -0.27 -0.46 15.49
N PHE A 164 -1.33 -1.10 15.98
CA PHE A 164 -2.45 -1.53 15.15
C PHE A 164 -3.24 -0.36 14.58
N GLU A 165 -3.59 0.63 15.41
CA GLU A 165 -4.26 1.85 14.97
C GLU A 165 -3.40 2.60 13.94
N ALA A 166 -2.11 2.79 14.25
CA ALA A 166 -1.19 3.44 13.33
C ALA A 166 -1.05 2.69 11.99
N THR A 167 -1.09 1.35 12.01
CA THR A 167 -1.07 0.53 10.80
C THR A 167 -2.33 0.71 9.98
N ALA A 168 -3.51 0.74 10.61
CA ALA A 168 -4.77 0.97 9.93
C ALA A 168 -4.81 2.36 9.29
N ASP A 169 -4.47 3.41 10.05
CA ASP A 169 -4.42 4.79 9.58
C ASP A 169 -3.43 4.98 8.42
N ALA A 170 -2.23 4.40 8.56
CA ALA A 170 -1.21 4.48 7.52
C ALA A 170 -1.66 3.73 6.25
N THR A 171 -2.30 2.58 6.40
CA THR A 171 -2.82 1.82 5.26
C THR A 171 -3.91 2.59 4.53
N GLU A 172 -4.86 3.17 5.26
CA GLU A 172 -5.93 3.98 4.71
C GLU A 172 -5.36 5.19 3.94
N GLU A 173 -4.43 5.95 4.54
CA GLU A 173 -3.81 7.09 3.88
C GLU A 173 -2.96 6.69 2.66
N ALA A 174 -2.23 5.57 2.72
CA ALA A 174 -1.43 5.11 1.60
C ALA A 174 -2.31 4.79 0.37
N ILE A 175 -3.51 4.21 0.59
CA ILE A 175 -4.48 3.98 -0.49
C ILE A 175 -5.00 5.31 -1.06
N TYR A 176 -5.26 6.30 -0.19
CA TYR A 176 -5.65 7.63 -0.65
C TYR A 176 -4.55 8.31 -1.46
N ASN A 177 -3.29 8.22 -1.04
CA ASN A 177 -2.16 8.77 -1.77
C ASN A 177 -2.00 8.11 -3.15
N ALA A 178 -2.18 6.78 -3.22
CA ALA A 178 -2.17 6.06 -4.51
C ALA A 178 -3.22 6.60 -5.49
N LEU A 179 -4.44 6.87 -5.02
CA LEU A 179 -5.52 7.44 -5.82
C LEU A 179 -5.28 8.92 -6.17
N CYS A 180 -4.76 9.71 -5.25
CA CYS A 180 -4.61 11.15 -5.42
C CYS A 180 -3.42 11.51 -6.32
N GLN A 181 -2.38 10.68 -6.34
CA GLN A 181 -1.18 10.89 -7.15
C GLN A 181 -1.25 10.23 -8.53
N ALA A 182 -2.26 9.39 -8.74
CA ALA A 182 -2.47 8.73 -10.02
C ALA A 182 -2.93 9.71 -11.11
N GLU A 183 -2.39 9.53 -12.32
CA GLU A 183 -2.72 10.34 -13.50
C GLU A 183 -3.55 9.53 -14.50
N THR A 184 -4.43 10.18 -15.26
CA THR A 184 -5.22 9.48 -16.28
C THR A 184 -4.31 8.74 -17.26
N MET A 185 -4.62 7.49 -17.56
CA MET A 185 -3.84 6.65 -18.46
C MET A 185 -4.71 6.09 -19.59
N VAL A 186 -4.14 6.04 -20.79
CA VAL A 186 -4.64 5.24 -21.91
C VAL A 186 -3.70 4.07 -22.10
N GLY A 187 -4.23 2.85 -22.09
CA GLY A 187 -3.48 1.61 -22.19
C GLY A 187 -3.86 0.80 -23.43
N LEU A 188 -3.77 -0.51 -23.28
CA LEU A 188 -4.10 -1.52 -24.29
C LEU A 188 -5.43 -1.21 -25.00
N ASP A 189 -5.44 -1.36 -26.33
CA ASP A 189 -6.62 -1.17 -27.20
C ASP A 189 -7.36 0.16 -27.01
N GLY A 190 -6.66 1.20 -26.53
CA GLY A 190 -7.26 2.51 -26.29
C GLY A 190 -8.12 2.58 -25.03
N HIS A 191 -8.09 1.56 -24.16
CA HIS A 191 -8.75 1.61 -22.87
C HIS A 191 -8.22 2.77 -22.05
N ARG A 192 -9.14 3.60 -21.55
CA ARG A 192 -8.81 4.82 -20.80
C ARG A 192 -9.39 4.74 -19.40
N VAL A 193 -8.57 5.04 -18.41
CA VAL A 193 -8.97 5.10 -17.00
C VAL A 193 -8.61 6.47 -16.46
N GLU A 194 -9.62 7.19 -15.98
CA GLU A 194 -9.47 8.55 -15.46
C GLU A 194 -8.84 8.56 -14.05
N ALA A 195 -8.03 9.59 -13.78
CA ALA A 195 -7.61 9.93 -12.43
C ALA A 195 -8.80 10.37 -11.56
N LEU A 196 -8.64 10.29 -10.25
CA LEU A 196 -9.63 10.79 -9.30
C LEU A 196 -9.80 12.32 -9.48
N PRO A 197 -11.03 12.85 -9.65
CA PRO A 197 -11.25 14.28 -9.88
C PRO A 197 -11.08 15.08 -8.58
N LEU A 198 -9.84 15.39 -8.19
CA LEU A 198 -9.49 15.97 -6.89
C LEU A 198 -10.23 17.27 -6.55
N ALA A 199 -10.50 18.13 -7.53
CA ALA A 199 -11.28 19.35 -7.31
C ALA A 199 -12.71 19.05 -6.85
N GLN A 200 -13.36 18.04 -7.46
CA GLN A 200 -14.70 17.62 -7.06
C GLN A 200 -14.68 16.94 -5.69
N VAL A 201 -13.68 16.08 -5.44
CA VAL A 201 -13.47 15.43 -4.14
C VAL A 201 -13.32 16.49 -3.05
N LYS A 202 -12.48 17.50 -3.25
CA LYS A 202 -12.29 18.61 -2.30
C LYS A 202 -13.61 19.35 -2.01
N ASN A 203 -14.39 19.64 -3.05
CA ASN A 203 -15.71 20.29 -2.90
C ASN A 203 -16.75 19.40 -2.19
N ILE A 204 -16.64 18.08 -2.32
CA ILE A 204 -17.46 17.14 -1.58
C ILE A 204 -17.03 17.16 -0.11
N MET A 205 -15.75 16.95 0.17
CA MET A 205 -15.21 16.85 1.52
C MET A 205 -15.42 18.12 2.34
N SER A 206 -15.34 19.31 1.71
CA SER A 206 -15.60 20.59 2.39
C SER A 206 -17.03 20.77 2.94
N LYS A 207 -17.95 19.86 2.62
CA LYS A 207 -19.32 19.86 3.16
C LYS A 207 -19.45 18.99 4.42
N TYR A 208 -18.42 18.21 4.74
CA TYR A 208 -18.41 17.23 5.82
C TYR A 208 -17.27 17.45 6.83
N LEU A 209 -16.42 18.46 6.58
CA LEU A 209 -15.36 18.97 7.46
C LEU A 209 -15.77 20.37 7.94
#